data_AF-D8M6C3-F1
#
_entry.id   AF-D8M6C3-F1
#
_cell.length_a   1.000
_cell.length_b   1.000
_cell.length_c   1.000
_cell.angle_alpha   90.00
_cell.angle_beta   90.00
_cell.angle_gamma   90.00
#
_symmetry.space_group_name_H-M   'P 1'
#
loop_
_entity.id
_entity.type
_entity.pdbx_description
1 polymer ?
#
loop_
_entity_poly.entity_id
_entity_poly.type
_entity_poly.pdbx_seq_one_letter_code
_entity_poly.pdbx_strand_id
1 'polypeptide(L)'
;MNQLLIFDLVAKYREVETTNPPLFEKVKQSVDILFKAFDDFGIDCTIVSYNGGKDSDACAHLWRLALYLYLDAKGRLGEYQETVDNSIFIVFHSPEDFEEINKHLKETVSAIGVQVYHSSKSFKEGVKGVIDHYGTKAVVLGVRRSDPQGANLNVHTPSTPDYPPFMRVLPLLEWTYGDVWNFLLTFQIPYCELYDQGYTSIGTKKNTLKNEALRQADGSYASARFLEDWSLERGIRTY
;
A
#
# COMPACT_ATOMS: atom_id res chain seq x y z
N MET A 1 -3.71 -4.48 -19.69
CA MET A 1 -4.03 -3.41 -18.72
C MET A 1 -3.24 -2.17 -19.12
N ASN A 2 -3.85 -0.99 -19.12
CA ASN A 2 -3.13 0.26 -19.33
C ASN A 2 -2.21 0.48 -18.13
N GLN A 3 -0.91 0.62 -18.36
CA GLN A 3 0.08 0.90 -17.31
C GLN A 3 -0.13 2.34 -16.81
N LEU A 4 -0.42 2.52 -15.51
CA LEU A 4 -0.52 3.86 -14.91
C LEU A 4 0.88 4.49 -14.84
N LEU A 5 1.17 5.41 -15.76
CA LEU A 5 2.47 6.07 -15.83
C LEU A 5 2.64 7.06 -14.68
N ILE A 6 3.89 7.34 -14.31
CA ILE A 6 4.15 8.29 -13.23
C ILE A 6 3.63 9.70 -13.58
N PHE A 7 3.70 10.11 -14.84
CA PHE A 7 3.19 11.41 -15.27
C PHE A 7 1.68 11.54 -15.12
N ASP A 8 0.93 10.45 -15.34
CA ASP A 8 -0.52 10.42 -15.11
C ASP A 8 -0.84 10.58 -13.61
N LEU A 9 -0.08 9.88 -12.76
CA LEU A 9 -0.22 9.96 -11.31
C LEU A 9 0.07 11.38 -10.78
N VAL A 10 1.13 12.03 -11.27
CA VAL A 10 1.52 13.39 -10.90
C VAL A 10 0.53 14.42 -11.45
N ALA A 11 0.06 14.25 -12.69
CA ALA A 11 -0.96 15.11 -13.27
C ALA A 11 -2.25 15.05 -12.45
N LYS A 12 -2.68 13.83 -12.07
CA LYS A 12 -3.86 13.66 -11.22
C LYS A 12 -3.67 14.27 -9.83
N TYR A 13 -2.48 14.13 -9.23
CA TYR A 13 -2.16 14.78 -7.95
C TYR A 13 -2.35 16.30 -8.00
N ARG A 14 -1.91 16.95 -9.08
CA ARG A 14 -2.10 18.40 -9.29
C ARG A 14 -3.56 18.75 -9.55
N GLU A 15 -4.31 17.92 -10.26
CA GLU A 15 -5.73 18.12 -10.52
C GLU A 15 -6.56 18.09 -9.23
N VAL A 16 -6.31 17.09 -8.37
CA VAL A 16 -7.10 16.89 -7.13
C VAL A 16 -6.92 18.02 -6.11
N GLU A 17 -5.86 18.81 -6.21
CA GLU A 17 -5.70 20.05 -5.42
C GLU A 17 -6.91 20.97 -5.56
N THR A 18 -7.50 21.02 -6.76
CA THR A 18 -8.66 21.87 -7.05
C THR A 18 -9.97 21.10 -7.07
N THR A 19 -9.97 19.85 -7.55
CA THR A 19 -11.21 19.07 -7.75
C THR A 19 -11.62 18.24 -6.53
N ASN A 20 -10.67 17.91 -5.64
CA ASN A 20 -10.94 17.17 -4.41
C ASN A 20 -9.97 17.58 -3.28
N PRO A 21 -10.08 18.82 -2.75
CA PRO A 21 -9.15 19.34 -1.73
C PRO A 21 -8.99 18.47 -0.47
N PRO A 22 -10.05 17.82 0.06
CA PRO A 22 -9.90 16.89 1.20
C PRO A 22 -8.99 15.70 0.89
N LEU A 23 -9.12 15.10 -0.30
CA LEU A 23 -8.25 14.01 -0.74
C LEU A 23 -6.83 14.50 -0.98
N PHE A 24 -6.68 15.66 -1.63
CA PHE A 24 -5.37 16.27 -1.86
C PHE A 24 -4.60 16.45 -0.55
N GLU A 25 -5.22 17.00 0.50
CA GLU A 25 -4.55 17.21 1.78
C GLU A 25 -4.10 15.89 2.42
N LYS A 26 -4.91 14.82 2.33
CA LYS A 26 -4.48 13.49 2.80
C LYS A 26 -3.32 12.91 2.00
N VAL A 27 -3.37 13.02 0.67
CA VAL A 27 -2.27 12.56 -0.19
C VAL A 27 -1.00 13.36 0.08
N LYS A 28 -1.11 14.68 0.23
CA LYS A 28 0.00 15.56 0.58
C LYS A 28 0.63 15.16 1.92
N GLN A 29 -0.18 14.93 2.96
CA GLN A 29 0.30 14.47 4.26
C GLN A 29 1.04 13.13 4.16
N SER A 30 0.50 12.18 3.40
CA SER A 30 1.16 10.90 3.12
C SER A 30 2.50 11.07 2.40
N VAL A 31 2.57 11.99 1.44
CA VAL A 31 3.81 12.36 0.73
C VAL A 31 4.83 12.97 1.69
N ASP A 32 4.42 13.90 2.57
CA ASP A 32 5.30 14.54 3.55
C ASP A 32 5.87 13.51 4.55
N ILE A 33 5.09 12.50 4.93
CA ILE A 33 5.55 11.37 5.76
C ILE A 33 6.67 10.61 5.03
N LEU A 34 6.47 10.30 3.74
CA LEU A 34 7.46 9.59 2.94
C LEU A 34 8.72 10.43 2.68
N PHE A 35 8.58 11.74 2.46
CA PHE A 35 9.70 12.66 2.34
C PHE A 35 10.59 12.60 3.57
N LYS A 36 9.98 12.68 4.75
CA LYS A 36 10.73 12.57 6.00
C LYS A 36 11.46 11.22 6.12
N ALA A 37 10.86 10.12 5.69
CA ALA A 37 11.56 8.84 5.65
C ALA A 37 12.76 8.86 4.69
N PHE A 38 12.62 9.49 3.51
CA PHE A 38 13.72 9.63 2.56
C PHE A 38 14.84 10.53 3.09
N ASP A 39 14.53 11.63 3.77
CA ASP A 39 15.53 12.51 4.39
C ASP A 39 16.25 11.80 5.56
N ASP A 40 15.51 11.09 6.43
CA ASP A 40 16.06 10.47 7.65
C ASP A 40 16.86 9.18 7.36
N PHE A 41 16.41 8.38 6.39
CA PHE A 41 16.95 7.03 6.14
C PHE A 41 17.59 6.85 4.77
N GLY A 42 17.27 7.71 3.80
CA GLY A 42 17.62 7.55 2.39
C GLY A 42 16.59 6.73 1.61
N ILE A 43 16.48 7.00 0.31
CA ILE A 43 15.57 6.29 -0.61
C ILE A 43 15.93 4.80 -0.65
N ASP A 44 17.21 4.49 -0.85
CA ASP A 44 17.71 3.10 -0.98
C ASP A 44 17.52 2.26 0.28
N CYS A 45 17.39 2.90 1.46
CA CYS A 45 17.15 2.20 2.73
C CYS A 45 15.66 2.16 3.11
N THR A 46 14.77 2.67 2.26
CA THR A 46 13.32 2.76 2.49
C THR A 46 12.57 1.87 1.51
N ILE A 47 12.08 0.73 1.99
CA ILE A 47 11.37 -0.26 1.16
C ILE A 47 9.87 -0.22 1.39
N VAL A 48 9.08 -0.78 0.47
CA VAL A 48 7.63 -0.95 0.64
C VAL A 48 7.30 -2.41 0.91
N SER A 49 6.50 -2.68 1.95
CA SER A 49 5.88 -3.98 2.14
C SER A 49 4.60 -4.08 1.32
N TYR A 50 4.59 -4.96 0.33
CA TYR A 50 3.52 -5.05 -0.65
C TYR A 50 2.86 -6.43 -0.67
N ASN A 51 1.52 -6.47 -0.66
CA ASN A 51 0.76 -7.73 -0.67
C ASN A 51 -0.37 -7.76 -1.71
N GLY A 52 -0.47 -6.75 -2.58
CA GLY A 52 -1.53 -6.65 -3.60
C GLY A 52 -2.91 -6.25 -3.06
N GLY A 53 -3.07 -6.07 -1.75
CA GLY A 53 -4.28 -5.53 -1.16
C GLY A 53 -4.38 -4.02 -1.35
N LYS A 54 -5.61 -3.49 -1.30
CA LYS A 54 -5.95 -2.07 -1.53
C LYS A 54 -5.09 -1.07 -0.75
N ASP A 55 -4.76 -1.38 0.51
CA ASP A 55 -3.96 -0.51 1.37
C ASP A 55 -2.48 -0.51 0.94
N SER A 56 -1.97 -1.68 0.51
CA SER A 56 -0.61 -1.79 -0.01
C SER A 56 -0.46 -1.20 -1.41
N ASP A 57 -1.51 -1.26 -2.25
CA ASP A 57 -1.59 -0.54 -3.53
C ASP A 57 -1.52 0.97 -3.29
N ALA A 58 -2.32 1.48 -2.34
CA ALA A 58 -2.26 2.90 -1.97
C ALA A 58 -0.84 3.30 -1.51
N CYS A 59 -0.20 2.52 -0.64
CA CYS A 59 1.20 2.76 -0.24
C CYS A 59 2.19 2.73 -1.42
N ALA A 60 2.09 1.75 -2.32
CA ALA A 60 2.98 1.62 -3.47
C ALA A 60 2.89 2.86 -4.39
N HIS A 61 1.69 3.32 -4.67
CA HIS A 61 1.48 4.48 -5.54
C HIS A 61 1.78 5.81 -4.83
N LEU A 62 1.52 5.94 -3.53
CA LEU A 62 1.99 7.08 -2.74
C LEU A 62 3.51 7.15 -2.70
N TRP A 63 4.20 6.01 -2.56
CA TRP A 63 5.66 5.94 -2.65
C TRP A 63 6.17 6.41 -4.01
N ARG A 64 5.56 5.97 -5.11
CA ARG A 64 5.92 6.42 -6.47
C ARG A 64 5.76 7.93 -6.64
N LEU A 65 4.64 8.48 -6.17
CA LEU A 65 4.36 9.91 -6.21
C LEU A 65 5.34 10.69 -5.36
N ALA A 66 5.57 10.26 -4.12
CA ALA A 66 6.52 10.89 -3.22
C ALA A 66 7.94 10.87 -3.78
N LEU A 67 8.39 9.74 -4.34
CA LEU A 67 9.71 9.65 -4.96
C LEU A 67 9.88 10.67 -6.10
N TYR A 68 8.88 10.77 -6.98
CA TYR A 68 8.90 11.74 -8.07
C TYR A 68 9.01 13.17 -7.54
N LEU A 69 8.11 13.56 -6.63
CA LEU A 69 8.06 14.92 -6.09
C LEU A 69 9.31 15.25 -5.29
N TYR A 70 9.87 14.28 -4.56
CA TYR A 70 11.09 14.45 -3.80
C TYR A 70 12.30 14.68 -4.72
N LEU A 71 12.45 13.88 -5.78
CA LEU A 71 13.54 14.06 -6.74
C LEU A 71 13.40 15.37 -7.53
N ASP A 72 12.18 15.75 -7.92
CA ASP A 72 11.90 17.05 -8.56
C ASP A 72 12.32 18.22 -7.64
N ALA A 73 11.91 18.18 -6.38
CA ALA A 73 12.28 19.19 -5.38
C ALA A 73 13.80 19.29 -5.12
N LYS A 74 14.55 18.20 -5.34
CA LYS A 74 16.01 18.17 -5.22
C LYS A 74 16.74 18.43 -6.56
N GLY A 75 16.02 18.68 -7.66
CA GLY A 75 16.60 18.89 -8.98
C GLY A 75 17.21 17.63 -9.62
N ARG A 76 16.76 16.45 -9.17
CA ARG A 76 17.28 15.11 -9.53
C ARG A 76 16.27 14.27 -10.32
N LEU A 77 15.30 14.91 -10.97
CA LEU A 77 14.20 14.20 -11.63
C LEU A 77 14.65 13.22 -12.72
N GLY A 78 15.80 13.49 -13.37
CA GLY A 78 16.40 12.58 -14.35
C GLY A 78 16.79 11.20 -13.78
N GLU A 79 16.92 11.08 -12.46
CA GLU A 79 17.29 9.84 -11.77
C GLU A 79 16.06 8.99 -11.38
N TYR A 80 14.83 9.44 -11.68
CA TYR A 80 13.61 8.78 -11.21
C TYR A 80 13.54 7.31 -11.61
N GLN A 81 13.74 7.01 -12.89
CA GLN A 81 13.62 5.64 -13.39
C GLN A 81 14.70 4.73 -12.79
N GLU A 82 15.95 5.18 -12.78
CA GLU A 82 17.06 4.43 -12.17
C GLU A 82 16.80 4.16 -10.68
N THR A 83 16.27 5.16 -9.96
CA THR A 83 15.93 5.01 -8.54
C THR A 83 14.81 4.00 -8.33
N VAL A 84 13.79 3.99 -9.20
CA VAL A 84 12.72 2.98 -9.18
C VAL A 84 13.28 1.59 -9.46
N ASP A 85 14.13 1.44 -10.48
CA ASP A 85 14.73 0.16 -10.88
C ASP A 85 15.63 -0.44 -9.78
N ASN A 86 16.21 0.42 -8.94
CA ASN A 86 17.03 0.03 -7.78
C ASN A 86 16.23 -0.14 -6.48
N SER A 87 14.97 0.30 -6.44
CA SER A 87 14.14 0.22 -5.25
C SER A 87 13.56 -1.18 -5.05
N ILE A 88 13.34 -1.54 -3.79
CA ILE A 88 12.94 -2.90 -3.40
C ILE A 88 11.57 -2.87 -2.74
N PHE A 89 10.70 -3.76 -3.19
CA PHE A 89 9.47 -4.11 -2.49
C PHE A 89 9.64 -5.48 -1.86
N ILE A 90 9.28 -5.62 -0.58
CA ILE A 90 9.21 -6.93 0.08
C ILE A 90 7.81 -7.50 -0.07
N VAL A 91 7.74 -8.74 -0.56
CA VAL A 91 6.50 -9.47 -0.80
C VAL A 91 6.52 -10.78 -0.05
N PHE A 92 5.44 -11.06 0.67
CA PHE A 92 5.23 -12.33 1.35
C PHE A 92 4.28 -13.20 0.54
N HIS A 93 4.66 -14.45 0.30
CA HIS A 93 3.83 -15.39 -0.44
C HIS A 93 3.46 -16.59 0.43
N SER A 94 2.18 -16.95 0.40
CA SER A 94 1.62 -18.15 1.01
C SER A 94 0.96 -19.00 -0.08
N PRO A 95 1.11 -20.35 -0.03
CA PRO A 95 0.34 -21.26 -0.89
C PRO A 95 -1.19 -21.11 -0.74
N GLU A 96 -1.62 -20.51 0.37
CA GLU A 96 -3.04 -20.28 0.69
C GLU A 96 -3.56 -18.92 0.19
N ASP A 97 -2.73 -18.14 -0.52
CA ASP A 97 -3.15 -16.85 -1.07
C ASP A 97 -4.09 -17.04 -2.27
N PHE A 98 -4.98 -16.08 -2.48
CA PHE A 98 -5.81 -16.01 -3.68
C PHE A 98 -4.96 -15.85 -4.94
N GLU A 99 -5.36 -16.51 -6.03
CA GLU A 99 -4.62 -16.45 -7.29
C GLU A 99 -4.74 -15.05 -7.91
N GLU A 100 -5.90 -14.43 -7.76
CA GLU A 100 -6.24 -13.08 -8.20
C GLU A 100 -5.36 -12.04 -7.51
N ILE A 101 -5.07 -12.19 -6.21
CA ILE A 101 -4.14 -11.31 -5.48
C ILE A 101 -2.72 -11.51 -5.97
N ASN A 102 -2.28 -12.76 -6.14
CA ASN A 102 -0.93 -13.06 -6.62
C ASN A 102 -0.71 -12.54 -8.05
N LYS A 103 -1.74 -12.63 -8.90
CA LYS A 103 -1.72 -12.08 -10.26
C LYS A 103 -1.62 -10.55 -10.23
N HIS A 104 -2.53 -9.89 -9.50
CA HIS A 104 -2.53 -8.43 -9.37
C HIS A 104 -1.20 -7.91 -8.83
N LEU A 105 -0.67 -8.54 -7.79
CA LEU A 105 0.63 -8.20 -7.21
C LEU A 105 1.74 -8.22 -8.26
N LYS A 106 1.84 -9.31 -9.03
CA LYS A 106 2.86 -9.50 -10.08
C LYS A 106 2.71 -8.46 -11.20
N GLU A 107 1.49 -8.19 -11.62
CA GLU A 107 1.20 -7.19 -12.64
C GLU A 107 1.58 -5.79 -12.15
N THR A 108 1.27 -5.45 -10.90
CA THR A 108 1.61 -4.14 -10.31
C THR A 108 3.11 -3.95 -10.17
N VAL A 109 3.85 -4.88 -9.56
CA VAL A 109 5.32 -4.72 -9.40
C VAL A 109 6.02 -4.66 -10.76
N SER A 110 5.57 -5.46 -11.74
CA SER A 110 6.09 -5.42 -13.11
C SER A 110 5.77 -4.09 -13.81
N ALA A 111 4.59 -3.52 -13.59
CA ALA A 111 4.19 -2.24 -14.15
C ALA A 111 4.94 -1.05 -13.51
N ILE A 112 5.36 -1.18 -12.25
CA ILE A 112 6.16 -0.15 -11.57
C ILE A 112 7.63 -0.25 -11.97
N GLY A 113 8.19 -1.46 -12.09
CA GLY A 113 9.59 -1.70 -12.43
C GLY A 113 10.53 -1.86 -11.23
N VAL A 114 9.99 -2.03 -10.02
CA VAL A 114 10.79 -2.26 -8.80
C VAL A 114 11.33 -3.68 -8.71
N GLN A 115 12.43 -3.86 -7.99
CA GLN A 115 12.91 -5.18 -7.57
C GLN A 115 12.01 -5.74 -6.47
N VAL A 116 11.88 -7.07 -6.44
CA VAL A 116 11.04 -7.75 -5.44
C VAL A 116 11.86 -8.74 -4.62
N TYR A 117 11.87 -8.54 -3.31
CA TYR A 117 12.38 -9.53 -2.37
C TYR A 117 11.22 -10.42 -1.90
N HIS A 118 11.25 -11.68 -2.32
CA HIS A 118 10.24 -12.66 -1.95
C HIS A 118 10.61 -13.37 -0.64
N SER A 119 9.65 -13.43 0.29
CA SER A 119 9.76 -14.22 1.51
C SER A 119 8.57 -15.17 1.64
N SER A 120 8.84 -16.44 1.92
CA SER A 120 7.83 -17.43 2.34
C SER A 120 7.85 -17.68 3.85
N LYS A 121 8.61 -16.85 4.59
CA LYS A 121 8.80 -16.96 6.04
C LYS A 121 7.88 -16.00 6.80
N SER A 122 7.99 -15.98 8.13
CA SER A 122 7.29 -14.97 8.94
C SER A 122 7.68 -13.54 8.56
N PHE A 123 6.80 -12.57 8.86
CA PHE A 123 7.07 -11.15 8.62
C PHE A 123 8.41 -10.72 9.24
N LYS A 124 8.67 -11.14 10.49
CA LYS A 124 9.92 -10.88 11.21
C LYS A 124 11.16 -11.39 10.48
N GLU A 125 11.12 -12.61 9.97
CA GLU A 125 12.24 -13.21 9.24
C GLU A 125 12.46 -12.55 7.88
N GLY A 126 11.37 -12.21 7.17
CA GLY A 126 11.44 -11.49 5.89
C GLY A 126 12.09 -10.11 6.06
N VAL A 127 11.62 -9.34 7.05
CA VAL A 127 12.19 -8.03 7.37
C VAL A 127 13.66 -8.15 7.79
N LYS A 128 14.02 -9.16 8.59
CA LYS A 128 15.42 -9.42 8.92
C LYS A 128 16.26 -9.65 7.66
N GLY A 129 15.77 -10.44 6.71
CA GLY A 129 16.47 -10.72 5.45
C GLY A 129 16.78 -9.47 4.62
N VAL A 130 15.82 -8.57 4.48
CA VAL A 130 16.04 -7.31 3.72
C VAL A 130 16.92 -6.31 4.46
N ILE A 131 16.91 -6.32 5.79
CA ILE A 131 17.88 -5.55 6.59
C ILE A 131 19.29 -6.09 6.37
N ASP A 132 19.49 -7.40 6.50
CA ASP A 132 20.81 -8.04 6.37
C ASP A 132 21.38 -7.89 4.95
N HIS A 133 20.54 -8.00 3.91
CA HIS A 133 20.99 -8.03 2.52
C HIS A 133 21.08 -6.63 1.87
N TYR A 134 20.17 -5.72 2.21
CA TYR A 134 20.08 -4.40 1.55
C TYR A 134 20.32 -3.23 2.50
N GLY A 135 20.58 -3.47 3.79
CA GLY A 135 20.77 -2.40 4.77
C GLY A 135 19.49 -1.58 5.00
N THR A 136 18.32 -2.19 4.80
CA THR A 136 17.01 -1.56 5.02
C THR A 136 16.94 -0.93 6.41
N LYS A 137 16.46 0.31 6.49
CA LYS A 137 16.25 1.05 7.75
C LYS A 137 14.80 1.41 8.00
N ALA A 138 14.02 1.58 6.94
CA ALA A 138 12.61 1.95 7.00
C ALA A 138 11.76 1.07 6.11
N VAL A 139 10.57 0.72 6.58
CA VAL A 139 9.59 -0.10 5.86
C VAL A 139 8.26 0.64 5.83
N VAL A 140 7.79 0.95 4.62
CA VAL A 140 6.46 1.52 4.37
C VAL A 140 5.41 0.43 4.51
N LEU A 141 4.41 0.67 5.36
CA LEU A 141 3.35 -0.30 5.68
C LEU A 141 1.96 0.35 5.52
N GLY A 142 1.04 -0.38 4.88
CA GLY A 142 -0.36 0.03 4.73
C GLY A 142 -1.20 -0.25 5.98
N VAL A 143 -0.81 0.31 7.13
CA VAL A 143 -1.57 0.22 8.39
C VAL A 143 -2.37 1.49 8.59
N ARG A 144 -3.66 1.35 8.91
CA ARG A 144 -4.57 2.44 9.29
C ARG A 144 -4.82 2.41 10.80
N ARG A 145 -5.23 3.55 11.37
CA ARG A 145 -5.57 3.68 12.79
C ARG A 145 -6.70 2.74 13.23
N SER A 146 -7.60 2.40 12.32
CA SER A 146 -8.69 1.45 12.54
C SER A 146 -8.27 -0.02 12.51
N ASP A 147 -7.03 -0.34 12.11
CA ASP A 147 -6.53 -1.71 12.14
C ASP A 147 -6.17 -2.14 13.58
N PRO A 148 -6.26 -3.45 13.91
CA PRO A 148 -5.92 -3.96 15.25
C PRO A 148 -4.52 -3.58 15.75
N GLN A 149 -3.56 -3.38 14.84
CA GLN A 149 -2.19 -3.01 15.16
C GLN A 149 -1.93 -1.50 15.10
N GLY A 150 -2.87 -0.72 14.55
CA GLY A 150 -2.70 0.71 14.30
C GLY A 150 -3.00 1.61 15.51
N ALA A 151 -3.67 1.07 16.53
CA ALA A 151 -4.00 1.81 17.74
C ALA A 151 -2.73 2.33 18.43
N ASN A 152 -2.75 3.62 18.80
CA ASN A 152 -1.65 4.32 19.50
C ASN A 152 -0.30 4.38 18.75
N LEU A 153 -0.29 4.20 17.42
CA LEU A 153 0.90 4.43 16.62
C LEU A 153 1.04 5.89 16.20
N ASN A 154 2.28 6.28 15.91
CA ASN A 154 2.64 7.47 15.15
C ASN A 154 3.00 7.10 13.71
N VAL A 155 2.93 8.08 12.81
CA VAL A 155 3.25 7.89 11.37
C VAL A 155 4.68 7.40 11.13
N HIS A 156 5.60 7.71 12.05
CA HIS A 156 6.91 7.09 12.17
C HIS A 156 7.03 6.47 13.54
N THR A 157 7.22 5.16 13.60
CA THR A 157 7.39 4.46 14.87
C THR A 157 8.39 3.32 14.73
N PRO A 158 9.35 3.17 15.67
CA PRO A 158 10.26 2.02 15.65
C PRO A 158 9.50 0.69 15.66
N SER A 159 10.14 -0.35 15.16
CA SER A 159 9.71 -1.74 15.37
C SER A 159 9.64 -2.07 16.85
N THR A 160 8.83 -3.07 17.21
CA THR A 160 8.74 -3.54 18.59
C THR A 160 10.01 -4.32 18.97
N PRO A 161 10.34 -4.46 20.27
CA PRO A 161 11.59 -5.10 20.71
C PRO A 161 11.78 -6.54 20.22
N ASP A 162 10.69 -7.24 19.88
CA ASP A 162 10.72 -8.59 19.33
C ASP A 162 11.06 -8.64 17.84
N TYR A 163 11.18 -7.51 17.14
CA TYR A 163 11.58 -7.42 15.74
C TYR A 163 13.04 -6.92 15.60
N PRO A 164 13.71 -7.18 14.46
CA PRO A 164 14.94 -6.46 14.15
C PRO A 164 14.67 -4.93 14.12
N PRO A 165 15.67 -4.09 14.38
CA PRO A 165 15.47 -2.63 14.43
C PRO A 165 15.21 -2.08 13.02
N PHE A 166 14.03 -1.49 12.82
CA PHE A 166 13.69 -0.69 11.64
C PHE A 166 12.61 0.34 11.99
N MET A 167 12.43 1.35 11.15
CA MET A 167 11.36 2.33 11.27
C MET A 167 10.13 1.88 10.49
N ARG A 168 8.97 1.80 11.14
CA ARG A 168 7.67 1.66 10.46
C ARG A 168 7.25 3.03 9.96
N VAL A 169 7.05 3.15 8.65
CA VAL A 169 6.56 4.36 7.97
C VAL A 169 5.11 4.10 7.56
N LEU A 170 4.17 4.85 8.14
CA LEU A 170 2.73 4.58 8.06
C LEU A 170 2.01 5.74 7.35
N PRO A 171 2.15 5.90 6.02
CA PRO A 171 1.58 7.03 5.30
C PRO A 171 0.05 7.03 5.29
N LEU A 172 -0.57 5.87 5.54
CA LEU A 172 -2.02 5.70 5.58
C LEU A 172 -2.60 5.74 7.00
N LEU A 173 -1.82 6.05 8.04
CA LEU A 173 -2.27 5.88 9.42
C LEU A 173 -3.59 6.60 9.70
N GLU A 174 -3.78 7.82 9.19
CA GLU A 174 -5.00 8.62 9.37
C GLU A 174 -6.04 8.44 8.26
N TRP A 175 -5.89 7.43 7.41
CA TRP A 175 -6.83 7.15 6.34
C TRP A 175 -7.93 6.22 6.84
N THR A 176 -9.16 6.53 6.43
CA THR A 176 -10.33 5.69 6.62
C THR A 176 -10.48 4.69 5.47
N TYR A 177 -11.44 3.77 5.57
CA TYR A 177 -11.78 2.87 4.47
C TYR A 177 -12.22 3.65 3.21
N GLY A 178 -13.04 4.69 3.39
CA GLY A 178 -13.47 5.56 2.31
C GLY A 178 -12.33 6.33 1.66
N ASP A 179 -11.36 6.80 2.45
CA ASP A 179 -10.18 7.52 1.91
C ASP A 179 -9.37 6.64 0.97
N VAL A 180 -9.16 5.37 1.32
CA VAL A 180 -8.43 4.41 0.48
C VAL A 180 -9.15 4.23 -0.86
N TRP A 181 -10.47 4.00 -0.84
CA TRP A 181 -11.23 3.86 -2.09
C TRP A 181 -11.30 5.15 -2.90
N ASN A 182 -11.50 6.29 -2.24
CA ASN A 182 -11.50 7.59 -2.88
C ASN A 182 -10.18 7.85 -3.61
N PHE A 183 -9.04 7.52 -2.99
CA PHE A 183 -7.74 7.60 -3.63
C PHE A 183 -7.61 6.64 -4.83
N LEU A 184 -7.87 5.34 -4.64
CA LEU A 184 -7.70 4.35 -5.69
C LEU A 184 -8.55 4.68 -6.93
N LEU A 185 -9.80 5.10 -6.72
CA LEU A 185 -10.73 5.43 -7.79
C LEU A 185 -10.39 6.77 -8.46
N THR A 186 -10.08 7.81 -7.67
CA THR A 186 -9.75 9.14 -8.21
C THR A 186 -8.45 9.10 -9.02
N PHE A 187 -7.46 8.33 -8.55
CA PHE A 187 -6.18 8.15 -9.22
C PHE A 187 -6.16 7.03 -10.26
N GLN A 188 -7.30 6.35 -10.47
CA GLN A 188 -7.44 5.25 -11.42
C GLN A 188 -6.37 4.16 -11.20
N ILE A 189 -6.05 3.90 -9.94
CA ILE A 189 -5.08 2.87 -9.56
C ILE A 189 -5.75 1.50 -9.70
N PRO A 190 -5.15 0.57 -10.47
CA PRO A 190 -5.63 -0.80 -10.52
C PRO A 190 -5.64 -1.43 -9.14
N TYR A 191 -6.67 -2.20 -8.84
CA TYR A 191 -6.81 -2.95 -7.59
C TYR A 191 -7.29 -4.38 -7.89
N CYS A 192 -7.04 -5.30 -6.97
CA CYS A 192 -7.40 -6.70 -7.14
C CYS A 192 -8.91 -6.91 -7.38
N GLU A 193 -9.27 -7.69 -8.39
CA GLU A 193 -10.68 -7.93 -8.80
C GLU A 193 -11.55 -8.58 -7.73
N LEU A 194 -10.96 -9.23 -6.72
CA LEU A 194 -11.72 -9.77 -5.59
C LEU A 194 -12.51 -8.69 -4.84
N TYR A 195 -12.00 -7.46 -4.82
CA TYR A 195 -12.75 -6.36 -4.23
C TYR A 195 -14.07 -6.08 -4.95
N ASP A 196 -14.14 -6.27 -6.27
CA ASP A 196 -15.40 -6.13 -7.02
C ASP A 196 -16.36 -7.31 -6.80
N GLN A 197 -15.87 -8.42 -6.25
CA GLN A 197 -16.66 -9.62 -5.97
C GLN A 197 -17.21 -9.66 -4.54
N GLY A 198 -17.04 -8.59 -3.76
CA GLY A 198 -17.56 -8.46 -2.39
C GLY A 198 -16.57 -8.76 -1.27
N TYR A 199 -15.29 -8.97 -1.57
CA TYR A 199 -14.26 -9.11 -0.54
C TYR A 199 -13.81 -7.73 -0.06
N THR A 200 -13.92 -7.43 1.23
CA THR A 200 -13.54 -6.10 1.78
C THR A 200 -12.18 -6.10 2.49
N SER A 201 -11.71 -7.27 2.92
CA SER A 201 -10.43 -7.46 3.60
C SER A 201 -9.88 -8.83 3.25
N ILE A 202 -8.77 -8.88 2.50
CA ILE A 202 -8.24 -10.12 1.94
C ILE A 202 -7.10 -10.63 2.82
N GLY A 203 -7.29 -11.83 3.37
CA GLY A 203 -6.25 -12.65 3.99
C GLY A 203 -5.94 -13.85 3.09
N THR A 204 -6.02 -15.06 3.65
CA THR A 204 -5.83 -16.31 2.90
C THR A 204 -7.18 -16.92 2.50
N LYS A 205 -7.16 -17.85 1.54
CA LYS A 205 -8.33 -18.64 1.10
C LYS A 205 -9.07 -19.34 2.27
N LYS A 206 -8.36 -19.64 3.37
CA LYS A 206 -8.90 -20.34 4.55
C LYS A 206 -9.71 -19.46 5.51
N ASN A 207 -9.40 -18.17 5.58
CA ASN A 207 -9.94 -17.27 6.61
C ASN A 207 -10.69 -16.06 6.07
N THR A 208 -10.82 -15.96 4.75
CA THR A 208 -11.41 -14.82 4.07
C THR A 208 -12.71 -15.21 3.39
N LEU A 209 -13.79 -14.55 3.77
CA LEU A 209 -15.11 -14.67 3.15
C LEU A 209 -15.51 -13.34 2.51
N LYS A 210 -16.48 -13.39 1.60
CA LYS A 210 -17.15 -12.20 1.10
C LYS A 210 -17.89 -11.51 2.25
N ASN A 211 -18.02 -10.20 2.17
CA ASN A 211 -18.68 -9.44 3.22
C ASN A 211 -20.20 -9.52 3.06
N GLU A 212 -20.88 -10.15 4.01
CA GLU A 212 -22.35 -10.29 4.01
C GLU A 212 -23.08 -8.94 3.99
N ALA A 213 -22.46 -7.85 4.47
CA ALA A 213 -23.04 -6.51 4.36
C ALA A 213 -23.15 -6.01 2.91
N LEU A 214 -22.46 -6.66 1.97
CA LEU A 214 -22.53 -6.37 0.53
C LEU A 214 -23.42 -7.34 -0.24
N ARG A 215 -24.06 -8.29 0.44
CA ARG A 215 -24.92 -9.29 -0.20
C ARG A 215 -26.22 -8.65 -0.70
N GLN A 216 -26.54 -8.88 -1.96
CA GLN A 216 -27.73 -8.36 -2.63
C GLN A 216 -28.91 -9.35 -2.56
N ALA A 217 -30.11 -8.88 -2.89
CA ALA A 217 -31.34 -9.68 -2.84
C ALA A 217 -31.30 -10.91 -3.79
N ASP A 218 -30.56 -10.81 -4.89
CA ASP A 218 -30.36 -11.90 -5.86
C ASP A 218 -29.25 -12.89 -5.45
N GLY A 219 -28.60 -12.66 -4.30
CA GLY A 219 -27.50 -13.47 -3.78
C GLY A 219 -26.12 -13.10 -4.33
N SER A 220 -26.02 -12.13 -5.23
CA SER A 220 -24.74 -11.55 -5.66
C SER A 220 -24.16 -10.63 -4.57
N TYR A 221 -22.94 -10.13 -4.80
CA TYR A 221 -22.27 -9.20 -3.88
C TYR A 221 -21.89 -7.92 -4.61
N ALA A 222 -22.15 -6.78 -3.97
CA ALA A 222 -21.64 -5.49 -4.44
C ALA A 222 -20.11 -5.40 -4.27
N SER A 223 -19.47 -4.52 -5.05
CA SER A 223 -18.05 -4.19 -4.89
C SER A 223 -17.78 -3.61 -3.50
N ALA A 224 -16.60 -3.92 -2.97
CA ALA A 224 -16.11 -3.50 -1.66
C ALA A 224 -16.18 -1.98 -1.43
N ARG A 225 -16.03 -1.19 -2.50
CA ARG A 225 -16.15 0.27 -2.46
C ARG A 225 -17.54 0.78 -2.03
N PHE A 226 -18.56 -0.08 -2.06
CA PHE A 226 -19.93 0.23 -1.62
C PHE A 226 -20.21 -0.15 -0.17
N LEU A 227 -19.21 -0.58 0.61
CA LEU A 227 -19.39 -0.83 2.04
C LEU A 227 -19.61 0.49 2.79
N GLU A 228 -20.82 0.67 3.33
CA GLU A 228 -21.19 1.88 4.08
C GLU A 228 -20.72 1.84 5.53
N ASP A 229 -20.90 0.72 6.23
CA ASP A 229 -20.40 0.52 7.59
C ASP A 229 -18.98 -0.05 7.57
N TRP A 230 -18.00 0.85 7.69
CA TRP A 230 -16.58 0.50 7.65
C TRP A 230 -16.12 -0.33 8.85
N SER A 231 -16.88 -0.36 9.96
CA SER A 231 -16.56 -1.25 11.09
C SER A 231 -16.66 -2.73 10.71
N LEU A 232 -17.42 -3.03 9.66
CA LEU A 232 -17.60 -4.37 9.10
C LEU A 232 -16.53 -4.75 8.08
N GLU A 233 -15.50 -3.92 7.84
CA GLU A 233 -14.48 -4.18 6.81
C GLU A 233 -13.87 -5.59 6.92
N ARG A 234 -13.61 -6.06 8.14
CA ARG A 234 -12.99 -7.37 8.36
C ARG A 234 -14.00 -8.52 8.47
N GLY A 235 -15.30 -8.22 8.47
CA GLY A 235 -16.41 -9.19 8.52
C GLY A 235 -16.24 -10.29 9.57
N ILE A 236 -16.94 -11.40 9.38
CA ILE A 236 -16.68 -12.64 10.11
C ILE A 236 -15.50 -13.34 9.42
N ARG A 237 -14.36 -13.42 10.10
CA ARG A 237 -13.24 -14.29 9.70
C ARG A 237 -13.34 -15.63 10.43
N THR A 238 -13.08 -16.72 9.72
CA THR A 238 -12.84 -18.04 10.32
C THR A 238 -11.39 -18.12 10.76
N TYR A 239 -11.15 -18.23 12.07
CA TYR A 239 -9.81 -18.42 12.65
C TYR A 239 -9.48 -19.90 12.79
#